data_AF-A0A1G7S0D5-F1
#
_entry.id   AF-A0A1G7S0D5-F1
#
_cell.length_a   1.000
_cell.length_b   1.000
_cell.length_c   1.000
_cell.angle_alpha   90.00
_cell.angle_beta   90.00
_cell.angle_gamma   90.00
#
_symmetry.space_group_name_H-M   'P 1'
#
loop_
_entity.id
_entity.type
_entity.pdbx_description
1 polymer ?
#
loop_
_entity_poly.entity_id
_entity_poly.type
_entity_poly.pdbx_seq_one_letter_code
_entity_poly.pdbx_strand_id
1 'polypeptide(L)' 'MVFSKKTVRRAVDRNRLKRLVRESIRHQQHRLPAVDIIVLARRGVHELDNDTLHRQLHGMWRRLEKDVRKQSTSLS' A
#
# COMPACT_ATOMS: atom_id res chain seq x y z
N MET A 1 -9.15 2.56 -6.51
CA MET A 1 -7.78 2.97 -6.09
C MET A 1 -7.31 4.19 -6.87
N VAL A 2 -7.36 5.35 -6.24
CA VAL A 2 -6.87 6.63 -6.78
C VAL A 2 -5.43 6.81 -6.32
N PHE A 3 -4.48 6.94 -7.27
CA PHE A 3 -3.11 7.32 -6.96
C PHE A 3 -2.96 8.79 -7.33
N SER A 4 -2.63 9.64 -6.35
CA SER A 4 -2.35 11.05 -6.61
C SER A 4 -1.14 11.16 -7.55
N LYS A 5 -1.29 11.96 -8.61
CA LYS A 5 -0.51 11.96 -9.86
C LYS A 5 0.92 12.52 -9.73
N LYS A 6 1.47 12.70 -8.52
CA LYS A 6 2.59 13.64 -8.30
C LYS A 6 4.03 13.09 -8.36
N THR A 7 4.30 11.79 -8.51
CA THR A 7 5.69 11.31 -8.26
C THR A 7 6.31 10.31 -9.25
N VAL A 8 5.61 9.85 -10.29
CA VAL A 8 6.16 8.83 -11.20
C VAL A 8 6.03 9.28 -12.66
N ARG A 9 7.19 9.51 -13.29
CA ARG A 9 7.36 10.14 -14.62
C ARG A 9 6.89 9.23 -15.77
N ARG A 10 6.84 7.90 -15.58
CA ARG A 10 6.42 6.91 -16.59
C ARG A 10 5.10 6.24 -16.22
N ALA A 11 4.21 6.05 -17.20
CA ALA A 11 2.90 5.42 -17.01
C ALA A 11 3.01 3.91 -16.67
N VAL A 12 4.00 3.23 -17.24
CA VAL A 12 4.24 1.78 -17.03
C VAL A 12 4.60 1.49 -15.57
N ASP A 13 5.49 2.29 -14.98
CA ASP A 13 5.90 2.12 -13.58
C ASP A 13 4.73 2.36 -12.60
N ARG A 14 3.86 3.34 -12.92
CA ARG A 14 2.63 3.57 -12.15
C ARG A 14 1.68 2.38 -12.24
N ASN A 15 1.54 1.78 -13.42
CA ASN A 15 0.67 0.62 -13.63
C ASN A 15 1.20 -0.63 -12.93
N ARG A 16 2.53 -0.85 -12.96
CA ARG A 16 3.19 -1.92 -12.19
C ARG A 16 2.94 -1.76 -10.70
N LEU A 17 3.21 -0.57 -10.14
CA LEU A 17 2.96 -0.32 -8.72
C LEU A 17 1.48 -0.50 -8.36
N LYS A 18 0.57 0.04 -9.18
CA LYS A 18 -0.88 -0.18 -9.05
C LYS A 18 -1.25 -1.65 -9.00
N ARG A 19 -0.60 -2.48 -9.82
CA ARG A 19 -0.85 -3.92 -9.88
C ARG A 19 -0.33 -4.62 -8.63
N LEU A 20 0.92 -4.36 -8.25
CA LEU A 20 1.54 -4.94 -7.05
C LEU A 20 0.76 -4.59 -5.78
N VAL A 21 0.36 -3.33 -5.63
CA VAL A 21 -0.45 -2.91 -4.48
C VAL A 21 -1.80 -3.64 -4.48
N ARG A 22 -2.49 -3.72 -5.63
CA ARG A 22 -3.77 -4.44 -5.75
C ARG A 22 -3.65 -5.93 -5.44
N GLU A 23 -2.60 -6.58 -5.92
CA GLU A 23 -2.32 -7.98 -5.62
C GLU A 23 -2.06 -8.14 -4.12
N SER A 24 -1.24 -7.30 -3.52
CA SER A 24 -0.97 -7.35 -2.08
C SER A 24 -2.22 -7.13 -1.21
N ILE A 25 -3.12 -6.23 -1.62
CA ILE A 25 -4.40 -6.00 -0.94
C ILE A 25 -5.30 -7.22 -1.10
N ARG A 26 -5.38 -7.83 -2.29
CA ARG A 26 -6.18 -9.05 -2.50
C ARG A 26 -5.69 -10.20 -1.62
N HIS A 27 -4.39 -10.41 -1.51
CA HIS A 27 -3.83 -11.43 -0.61
C HIS A 27 -4.13 -11.15 0.87
N GLN A 28 -4.11 -9.88 1.27
CA GLN A 28 -4.35 -9.47 2.66
C GLN A 28 -5.81 -9.08 2.95
N GLN A 29 -6.75 -9.27 2.01
CA GLN A 29 -8.12 -8.77 2.14
C GLN A 29 -8.83 -9.29 3.40
N HIS A 30 -8.56 -10.54 3.78
CA HIS A 30 -9.12 -11.15 5.00
C HIS A 30 -8.62 -10.51 6.30
N ARG A 31 -7.51 -9.79 6.26
CA ARG A 31 -6.86 -9.16 7.42
C ARG A 31 -6.97 -7.64 7.43
N LEU A 32 -7.33 -7.04 6.30
CA LEU A 32 -7.43 -5.60 6.17
C LEU A 32 -8.79 -5.12 6.70
N PRO A 33 -8.81 -4.10 7.57
CA PRO A 33 -10.05 -3.50 8.04
C PRO A 33 -10.71 -2.66 6.92
N ALA A 34 -12.01 -2.37 7.07
CA ALA A 34 -12.78 -1.55 6.14
C ALA A 34 -12.39 -0.06 6.23
N VAL A 35 -11.20 0.27 5.73
CA VAL A 35 -10.63 1.63 5.75
C VAL A 35 -10.20 2.08 4.36
N ASP A 36 -10.26 3.39 4.11
CA ASP A 36 -9.74 3.98 2.88
C ASP A 36 -8.22 4.11 2.93
N ILE A 37 -7.53 3.41 2.03
CA ILE A 37 -6.06 3.37 1.97
C ILE A 37 -5.57 4.20 0.77
N ILE A 38 -4.81 5.26 1.05
CA ILE A 38 -4.13 6.06 0.03
C ILE A 38 -2.64 5.68 0.02
N VAL A 39 -2.18 5.11 -1.09
CA VAL A 39 -0.76 4.74 -1.28
C VAL A 39 -0.04 5.83 -2.07
N LEU A 40 0.95 6.46 -1.44
CA LEU A 40 1.79 7.48 -2.05
C LEU A 40 3.15 6.90 -2.45
N ALA A 41 3.39 6.87 -3.76
CA ALA A 41 4.71 6.53 -4.30
C ALA A 41 5.69 7.68 -4.06
N ARG A 42 6.86 7.39 -3.46
CA ARG A 42 8.00 8.32 -3.42
C ARG A 42 8.89 8.15 -4.66
N ARG A 43 9.72 9.17 -4.96
CA ARG A 43 10.73 9.10 -6.02
C ARG A 43 11.67 7.93 -5.74
N GLY A 44 12.10 7.23 -6.80
CA GLY A 44 12.96 6.04 -6.66
C GLY A 44 12.20 4.72 -6.51
N VAL A 45 10.88 4.70 -6.30
CA VAL A 45 10.11 3.43 -6.15
C VAL A 45 10.23 2.50 -7.36
N HIS A 46 10.48 3.06 -8.55
CA HIS A 46 10.67 2.32 -9.79
C HIS A 46 11.99 1.54 -9.87
N GLU A 47 12.99 1.93 -9.10
CA GLU A 47 14.31 1.27 -9.02
C GLU A 47 14.28 0.09 -8.03
N LEU A 48 13.18 -0.07 -7.29
CA LEU A 48 13.02 -1.17 -6.34
C LEU A 48 12.55 -2.44 -7.03
N ASP A 49 13.22 -3.54 -6.67
CA ASP A 49 12.81 -4.88 -7.03
C ASP A 49 11.45 -5.24 -6.44
N ASN A 50 10.76 -6.17 -7.11
CA ASN A 50 9.45 -6.67 -6.66
C ASN A 50 9.51 -7.16 -5.20
N ASP A 51 10.55 -7.92 -4.84
CA ASP A 51 10.66 -8.51 -3.49
C ASP A 51 10.82 -7.44 -2.41
N THR A 52 11.57 -6.38 -2.72
CA THR A 52 11.73 -5.25 -1.80
C THR A 52 10.41 -4.49 -1.64
N LEU A 53 9.68 -4.27 -2.74
CA LEU A 53 8.35 -3.66 -2.69
C LEU A 53 7.36 -4.51 -1.89
N HIS A 54 7.34 -5.83 -2.11
CA HIS A 54 6.46 -6.76 -1.39
C HIS A 54 6.77 -6.76 0.11
N ARG A 55 8.05 -6.80 0.50
CA ARG A 55 8.47 -6.72 1.91
C ARG A 55 8.02 -5.41 2.55
N GLN A 56 8.21 -4.28 1.87
CA GLN A 56 7.75 -2.98 2.37
C GLN A 56 6.23 -2.91 2.51
N LEU A 57 5.48 -3.37 1.50
CA LEU A 57 4.01 -3.44 1.54
C LEU A 57 3.53 -4.28 2.72
N HIS A 58 4.10 -5.47 2.91
CA HIS A 58 3.74 -6.35 4.02
C HIS A 58 3.99 -5.69 5.39
N GLY A 59 5.12 -5.00 5.56
CA GLY A 59 5.41 -4.22 6.77
C GLY A 59 4.39 -3.11 7.03
N MET A 60 4.01 -2.38 5.98
CA MET A 60 2.98 -1.32 6.08
C MET A 60 1.61 -1.90 6.46
N TRP A 61 1.21 -3.04 5.90
CA TRP A 61 -0.07 -3.68 6.25
C TRP A 61 -0.13 -4.13 7.71
N ARG A 62 0.94 -4.74 8.23
CA ARG A 62 0.99 -5.11 9.66
C ARG A 62 0.92 -3.91 10.58
N ARG A 63 1.49 -2.77 10.17
CA ARG A 63 1.40 -1.52 10.94
C ARG A 63 -0.01 -0.94 10.88
N LEU A 64 -0.61 -0.89 9.70
CA LEU A 64 -1.99 -0.43 9.52
C LEU A 64 -2.98 -1.24 10.37
N GLU A 65 -2.86 -2.58 10.39
CA GLU A 65 -3.69 -3.46 11.22
C GLU A 65 -3.58 -3.10 12.71
N LYS A 66 -2.37 -2.80 13.19
CA LYS A 66 -2.15 -2.38 14.59
C LYS A 66 -2.73 -1.00 14.88
N ASP A 67 -2.55 -0.05 13.97
CA ASP A 67 -2.98 1.33 14.15
C ASP A 67 -4.51 1.44 14.11
N VAL A 68 -5.17 0.72 13.20
CA VAL A 68 -6.64 0.61 13.18
C VAL A 68 -7.15 -0.12 14.44
N ARG A 69 -6.47 -1.22 14.82
CA ARG A 69 -6.48 -1.87 16.15
C ARG A 69 -6.74 -0.87 17.28
N LYS A 70 -5.78 0.04 17.43
CA LYS A 70 -5.72 1.02 18.51
C LYS A 70 -6.80 2.09 18.42
N GLN A 71 -7.11 2.57 17.22
CA GLN A 71 -8.15 3.59 17.03
C GLN A 71 -9.55 3.05 17.36
N SER A 72 -9.86 1.80 17.02
CA SER A 72 -11.13 1.18 17.41
C SER A 72 -11.31 1.10 18.93
N THR A 73 -10.21 0.91 19.68
CA THR A 73 -10.24 0.86 21.15
C THR A 73 -10.37 2.24 21.81
N SER A 74 -10.03 3.35 21.13
CA SER A 74 -10.15 4.70 21.71
C SER A 74 -11.49 5.38 21.42
N LEU A 75 -12.37 4.77 20.62
CA LEU A 75 -13.72 5.26 20.33
C LEU A 75 -14.83 4.48 21.07
N SER A 76 -14.45 3.61 22.01
CA SER A 76 -15.37 2.92 22.94
C SER A 76 -15.14 3.42 24.36
#